data_AF-A0AA39IP60-F1
#
_entry.id   AF-A0AA39IP60-F1
#
_cell.length_a   1.000
_cell.length_b   1.000
_cell.length_c   1.000
_cell.angle_alpha   90.00
_cell.angle_beta   90.00
_cell.angle_gamma   90.00
#
_symmetry.space_group_name_H-M   'P 1'
#
loop_
_entity.id
_entity.type
_entity.pdbx_description
1 polymer ?
#
loop_
_entity_poly.entity_id
_entity_poly.type
_entity_poly.pdbx_seq_one_letter_code
_entity_poly.pdbx_strand_id
1 'polypeptide(L)'
;MSQHNTGNPEVQACLQQLEQVCTSVLALLQAFDKGSNSEVAQRLKGVDIAFCEIRQRTSAIDDLDNSEYDQVQQRADLERQITLKDELIGRIRNDWQLLDAPPETTKKMSGTESNTQATATETTADQSSSLSSSSVNEKGNNADIVICLHCGSRVLSRDVAKLSSDGAPFALPTAVQRRDAPEVQTEPVDAWWIVVDQFHFDNVGFTRAAEPDGRRYLTCADCEIGPIGWVDEATKHNFVAVNRVGYK
;
A
#
# COMPACT_ATOMS: atom_id res chain seq x y z
N MET A 1 44.74 12.03 9.46
CA MET A 1 43.77 11.44 10.40
C MET A 1 42.51 12.28 10.34
N SER A 2 41.48 11.85 9.62
CA SER A 2 40.10 12.31 9.83
C SER A 2 39.20 11.19 9.37
N GLN A 3 38.71 10.45 10.36
CA GLN A 3 37.64 9.46 10.22
C GLN A 3 36.33 10.24 10.10
N HIS A 4 35.59 10.04 9.02
CA HIS A 4 34.15 10.23 8.97
C HIS A 4 33.61 9.49 7.75
N ASN A 5 33.30 8.21 7.95
CA ASN A 5 32.25 7.55 7.17
C ASN A 5 31.69 6.41 8.01
N THR A 6 30.95 6.74 9.07
CA THR A 6 30.08 5.79 9.76
C THR A 6 28.90 5.54 8.83
N GLY A 7 29.06 4.59 7.91
CA GLY A 7 27.96 4.08 7.08
C GLY A 7 26.83 3.61 7.99
N ASN A 8 25.59 3.90 7.60
CA ASN A 8 24.39 3.57 8.35
C ASN A 8 24.48 2.13 8.92
N PRO A 9 24.35 1.92 10.24
CA PRO A 9 24.49 0.62 10.88
C PRO A 9 23.54 -0.44 10.31
N GLU A 10 22.37 -0.03 9.82
CA GLU A 10 21.39 -0.93 9.17
C GLU A 10 21.89 -1.42 7.81
N VAL A 11 22.55 -0.54 7.05
CA VAL A 11 23.16 -0.88 5.75
C VAL A 11 24.34 -1.82 5.94
N GLN A 12 25.16 -1.62 6.98
CA GLN A 12 26.24 -2.55 7.31
C GLN A 12 25.72 -3.93 7.76
N ALA A 13 24.65 -3.96 8.55
CA ALA A 13 24.01 -5.22 8.94
C ALA A 13 23.45 -5.97 7.71
N CYS A 14 22.83 -5.26 6.77
CA CYS A 14 22.32 -5.83 5.52
C CYS A 14 23.46 -6.41 4.65
N LEU A 15 24.58 -5.68 4.51
CA LEU A 15 25.75 -6.14 3.77
C LEU A 15 26.37 -7.41 4.38
N GLN A 16 26.49 -7.47 5.70
CA GLN A 16 26.99 -8.67 6.39
C GLN A 16 26.09 -9.89 6.18
N GLN A 17 24.77 -9.69 6.16
CA GLN A 17 23.84 -10.79 5.90
C GLN A 17 23.90 -11.27 4.46
N LEU A 18 24.05 -10.36 3.49
CA LEU A 18 24.24 -10.74 2.10
C LEU A 18 25.53 -11.55 1.90
N GLU A 19 26.62 -11.16 2.57
CA GLU A 19 27.89 -11.88 2.57
C GLU A 19 27.75 -13.28 3.21
N GLN A 20 26.94 -13.40 4.26
CA GLN A 20 26.62 -14.67 4.90
C GLN A 20 25.82 -15.62 3.99
N VAL A 21 24.90 -15.09 3.17
CA VAL A 21 24.18 -15.88 2.15
C VAL A 21 25.12 -16.32 1.03
N CYS A 22 25.96 -15.42 0.50
CA CYS A 22 26.96 -15.77 -0.51
C CYS A 22 27.89 -16.90 -0.02
N THR A 23 28.32 -16.84 1.24
CA THR A 23 29.15 -17.87 1.86
C THR A 23 28.39 -19.20 2.01
N SER A 24 27.11 -19.15 2.37
CA SER A 24 26.27 -20.35 2.52
C SER A 24 25.99 -21.03 1.18
N VAL A 25 25.78 -20.26 0.11
CA VAL A 25 25.61 -20.77 -1.26
C VAL A 25 26.91 -21.37 -1.79
N LEU A 26 28.07 -20.73 -1.55
CA LEU A 26 29.37 -21.29 -1.92
C LEU A 26 29.65 -22.62 -1.20
N ALA A 27 29.31 -22.73 0.08
CA ALA A 27 29.45 -23.97 0.84
C ALA A 27 28.51 -25.08 0.32
N LEU A 28 27.30 -24.73 -0.12
CA LEU A 28 26.37 -25.66 -0.77
C LEU A 28 26.95 -26.22 -2.08
N LEU A 29 27.52 -25.36 -2.92
CA LEU A 29 28.16 -25.75 -4.18
C LEU A 29 29.35 -26.70 -3.93
N GLN A 30 30.17 -26.40 -2.93
CA GLN A 30 31.28 -27.28 -2.52
C GLN A 30 30.83 -28.62 -1.94
N ALA A 31 29.66 -28.67 -1.27
CA ALA A 31 29.08 -29.91 -0.77
C ALA A 31 28.52 -30.79 -1.90
N PHE A 32 27.98 -30.17 -2.95
CA PHE A 32 27.56 -30.84 -4.18
C PHE A 32 28.74 -31.51 -4.90
N ASP A 33 29.87 -30.81 -5.03
CA ASP A 33 31.09 -31.36 -5.63
C ASP A 33 31.66 -32.57 -4.86
N LYS A 34 31.38 -32.66 -3.55
CA LYS A 34 31.84 -33.77 -2.69
C LYS A 34 30.87 -34.95 -2.63
N GLY A 35 29.69 -34.87 -3.26
CA GLY A 35 28.76 -35.99 -3.45
C GLY A 35 28.00 -36.46 -2.20
N SER A 36 28.00 -35.69 -1.10
CA SER A 36 27.30 -36.06 0.14
C SER A 36 25.85 -35.55 0.14
N ASN A 37 24.93 -36.38 -0.36
CA ASN A 37 23.51 -36.03 -0.53
C ASN A 37 22.82 -35.55 0.77
N SER A 38 23.22 -36.07 1.95
CA SER A 38 22.66 -35.63 3.24
C SER A 38 23.15 -34.24 3.65
N GLU A 39 24.41 -33.91 3.36
CA GLU A 39 24.99 -32.60 3.64
C GLU A 39 24.42 -31.54 2.71
N VAL A 40 24.24 -31.87 1.43
CA VAL A 40 23.58 -31.00 0.44
C VAL A 40 22.15 -30.65 0.88
N ALA A 41 21.36 -31.65 1.31
CA ALA A 41 19.98 -31.41 1.75
C ALA A 41 19.90 -30.53 3.01
N GLN A 42 20.84 -30.69 3.95
CA GLN A 42 20.90 -29.85 5.15
C GLN A 42 21.31 -28.41 4.82
N ARG A 43 22.24 -28.23 3.87
CA ARG A 43 22.70 -26.90 3.43
C ARG A 43 21.64 -26.18 2.60
N LEU A 44 20.87 -26.88 1.77
CA LEU A 44 19.77 -26.30 0.99
C LEU A 44 18.69 -25.72 1.92
N LYS A 45 18.33 -26.45 2.99
CA LYS A 45 17.44 -25.95 4.04
C LYS A 45 17.99 -24.70 4.75
N GLY A 46 19.31 -24.64 4.98
CA GLY A 46 19.96 -23.47 5.56
C GLY A 46 19.88 -22.23 4.66
N VAL A 47 20.02 -22.42 3.35
CA VAL A 47 19.88 -21.36 2.35
C VAL A 47 18.42 -20.87 2.26
N ASP A 48 17.44 -21.78 2.27
CA ASP A 48 16.01 -21.42 2.30
C ASP A 48 15.66 -20.57 3.53
N ILE A 49 16.13 -20.95 4.72
CA ILE A 49 15.90 -20.19 5.95
C ILE A 49 16.51 -18.79 5.84
N ALA A 50 17.74 -18.67 5.31
CA ALA A 50 18.39 -17.38 5.13
C ALA A 50 17.65 -16.48 4.13
N PHE A 51 17.10 -17.05 3.05
CA PHE A 51 16.25 -16.31 2.11
C PHE A 51 14.92 -15.87 2.74
N CYS A 52 14.30 -16.70 3.59
CA CYS A 52 13.10 -16.31 4.35
C CYS A 52 13.40 -15.14 5.30
N GLU A 53 14.53 -15.15 6.00
CA GLU A 53 14.94 -14.06 6.89
C GLU A 53 15.19 -12.75 6.13
N ILE A 54 15.85 -12.83 4.96
CA ILE A 54 16.05 -11.65 4.09
C ILE A 54 14.70 -11.10 3.63
N ARG A 55 13.80 -11.95 3.13
CA ARG A 55 12.48 -11.53 2.66
C ARG A 55 11.69 -10.81 3.76
N GLN A 56 11.69 -11.36 4.99
CA GLN A 56 11.02 -10.75 6.13
C GLN A 56 11.60 -9.37 6.51
N ARG A 57 12.91 -9.18 6.33
CA ARG A 57 13.55 -7.87 6.59
C ARG A 57 13.31 -6.89 5.45
N THR A 58 13.33 -7.33 4.20
CA THR A 58 12.97 -6.49 3.05
C THR A 58 11.54 -5.99 3.16
N SER A 59 10.58 -6.82 3.60
CA SER A 59 9.20 -6.37 3.84
C SER A 59 9.06 -5.32 4.94
N ALA A 60 10.03 -5.21 5.86
CA ALA A 60 10.06 -4.16 6.86
C ALA A 60 10.65 -2.83 6.32
N ILE A 61 11.39 -2.89 5.20
CA ILE A 61 11.93 -1.73 4.50
C ILE A 61 10.83 -1.09 3.63
N ASP A 62 9.89 -1.87 3.08
CA ASP A 62 8.78 -1.36 2.26
C ASP A 62 7.85 -0.36 3.02
N ASP A 63 7.82 -0.41 4.35
CA ASP A 63 7.10 0.59 5.16
C ASP A 63 7.81 1.98 5.17
N LEU A 64 9.08 2.04 4.76
CA LEU A 64 9.82 3.31 4.66
C LEU A 64 9.40 4.14 3.44
N ASP A 65 9.04 3.54 2.32
CA ASP A 65 8.61 4.27 1.11
C ASP A 65 7.29 5.02 1.35
N ASN A 66 6.35 4.41 2.08
CA ASN A 66 5.12 5.08 2.51
C ASN A 66 5.43 6.23 3.47
N SER A 67 6.36 6.02 4.41
CA SER A 67 6.82 7.06 5.33
C SER A 67 7.53 8.20 4.60
N GLU A 68 8.33 7.92 3.57
CA GLU A 68 9.01 8.94 2.76
C GLU A 68 7.98 9.76 1.97
N TYR A 69 7.02 9.10 1.32
CA TYR A 69 5.93 9.78 0.61
C TYR A 69 5.15 10.71 1.56
N ASP A 70 4.74 10.21 2.73
CA ASP A 70 4.00 11.00 3.73
C ASP A 70 4.84 12.17 4.26
N GLN A 71 6.13 11.97 4.51
CA GLN A 71 7.05 13.03 4.93
C GLN A 71 7.26 14.09 3.84
N VAL A 72 7.34 13.68 2.57
CA VAL A 72 7.47 14.60 1.43
C VAL A 72 6.20 15.43 1.26
N GLN A 73 5.01 14.82 1.40
CA GLN A 73 3.74 15.56 1.35
C GLN A 73 3.64 16.55 2.53
N GLN A 74 3.95 16.10 3.74
CA GLN A 74 3.91 16.98 4.92
C GLN A 74 4.88 18.16 4.79
N ARG A 75 6.08 17.94 4.22
CA ARG A 75 7.04 19.01 3.94
C ARG A 75 6.47 20.00 2.91
N ALA A 76 5.91 19.51 1.81
CA ALA A 76 5.34 20.36 0.76
C ALA A 76 4.18 21.22 1.30
N ASP A 77 3.31 20.65 2.14
CA ASP A 77 2.22 21.38 2.78
C ASP A 77 2.73 22.46 3.74
N LEU A 78 3.75 22.14 4.55
CA LEU A 78 4.37 23.12 5.44
C LEU A 78 5.05 24.26 4.66
N GLU A 79 5.75 23.96 3.57
CA GLU A 79 6.37 24.96 2.70
C GLU A 79 5.33 25.89 2.06
N ARG A 80 4.18 25.34 1.64
CA ARG A 80 3.04 26.14 1.15
C ARG A 80 2.50 27.07 2.22
N GLN A 81 2.34 26.58 3.46
CA GLN A 81 1.87 27.40 4.57
C GLN A 81 2.86 28.52 4.92
N ILE A 82 4.17 28.24 4.90
CA ILE A 82 5.21 29.24 5.11
C ILE A 82 5.12 30.30 4.03
N THR A 83 5.01 29.91 2.75
CA THR A 83 4.90 30.84 1.63
C THR A 83 3.71 31.80 1.79
N LEU A 84 2.54 31.27 2.14
CA LEU A 84 1.35 32.09 2.37
C LEU A 84 1.51 33.04 3.57
N LYS A 85 2.15 32.57 4.64
CA LYS A 85 2.45 33.40 5.82
C LYS A 85 3.46 34.50 5.47
N ASP A 86 4.49 34.21 4.71
CA ASP A 86 5.49 35.18 4.27
C ASP A 86 4.89 36.24 3.34
N GLU A 87 3.98 35.85 2.43
CA GLU A 87 3.22 36.78 1.60
C GLU A 87 2.31 37.69 2.43
N LEU A 88 1.66 37.15 3.47
CA LEU A 88 0.83 37.94 4.38
C LEU A 88 1.69 38.90 5.22
N ILE A 89 2.81 38.43 5.76
CA ILE A 89 3.78 39.23 6.50
C ILE A 89 4.32 40.35 5.59
N GLY A 90 4.58 40.05 4.32
CA GLY A 90 5.01 41.04 3.32
C GLY A 90 3.95 42.11 3.08
N ARG A 91 2.69 41.73 2.89
CA ARG A 91 1.56 42.67 2.75
C ARG A 91 1.42 43.56 3.98
N ILE A 92 1.39 42.97 5.16
CA ILE A 92 1.33 43.72 6.42
C ILE A 92 2.52 44.67 6.51
N ARG A 93 3.75 44.20 6.28
CA ARG A 93 4.95 45.06 6.32
C ARG A 93 4.88 46.25 5.35
N ASN A 94 4.36 46.04 4.15
CA ASN A 94 4.17 47.12 3.18
C ASN A 94 3.12 48.13 3.64
N ASP A 95 2.00 47.66 4.22
CA ASP A 95 0.97 48.53 4.79
C ASP A 95 1.52 49.37 5.96
N TRP A 96 2.39 48.79 6.78
CA TRP A 96 3.11 49.51 7.84
C TRP A 96 4.10 50.56 7.29
N GLN A 97 4.79 50.28 6.18
CA GLN A 97 5.67 51.26 5.53
C GLN A 97 4.92 52.45 4.91
N LEU A 98 3.66 52.26 4.50
CA LEU A 98 2.77 53.32 4.03
C LEU A 98 2.28 54.24 5.17
N LEU A 99 2.26 53.75 6.41
CA LEU A 99 1.85 54.52 7.60
C LEU A 99 2.95 55.46 8.14
N ASP A 100 4.23 55.17 7.87
CA ASP A 100 5.38 56.00 8.25
C ASP A 100 5.77 57.05 7.18
N ALA A 101 5.07 57.08 6.04
CA ALA A 101 5.29 58.07 5.00
C ALA A 101 4.67 59.44 5.40
N PRO A 102 5.34 60.59 5.14
CA PRO A 102 4.81 61.91 5.48
C PRO A 102 3.43 62.17 4.83
N PRO A 103 2.55 62.95 5.47
CA PRO A 103 1.18 63.12 4.99
C PRO A 103 1.14 64.03 3.75
N GLU A 104 1.01 63.45 2.56
CA GLU A 104 0.50 64.19 1.40
C GLU A 104 -1.03 64.04 1.32
N THR A 105 -1.67 65.12 1.75
CA THR A 105 -3.03 65.61 1.47
C THR A 105 -3.97 64.75 0.63
N THR A 106 -4.93 64.13 1.33
CA THR A 106 -6.38 64.07 1.05
C THR A 106 -6.88 63.94 -0.40
N LYS A 107 -7.55 62.82 -0.70
CA LYS A 107 -8.84 62.87 -1.40
C LYS A 107 -9.81 61.79 -0.91
N LYS A 108 -10.95 62.28 -0.43
CA LYS A 108 -12.19 61.59 0.00
C LYS A 108 -12.61 60.47 -0.96
N MET A 109 -13.16 59.37 -0.45
CA MET A 109 -14.62 59.19 -0.23
C MET A 109 -14.96 57.76 0.23
N SER A 110 -15.84 57.66 1.24
CA SER A 110 -16.90 56.64 1.50
C SER A 110 -16.57 55.16 1.24
N GLY A 111 -16.54 54.24 2.21
CA GLY A 111 -17.50 54.04 3.30
C GLY A 111 -18.64 53.13 2.84
N THR A 112 -18.72 51.90 3.33
CA THR A 112 -19.89 51.25 3.98
C THR A 112 -19.54 49.80 4.35
N GLU A 113 -19.98 49.41 5.55
CA GLU A 113 -19.67 48.23 6.35
C GLU A 113 -20.59 47.03 6.08
N SER A 114 -20.13 45.81 6.39
CA SER A 114 -20.89 44.67 6.99
C SER A 114 -19.90 43.51 7.19
N ASN A 115 -19.44 43.10 8.38
CA ASN A 115 -20.01 42.59 9.64
C ASN A 115 -20.26 41.05 9.71
N THR A 116 -19.75 40.47 10.82
CA THR A 116 -20.12 39.21 11.55
C THR A 116 -19.69 37.85 10.96
N GLN A 117 -18.74 37.09 11.56
CA GLN A 117 -18.76 36.23 12.78
C GLN A 117 -19.67 34.99 12.74
N ALA A 118 -19.09 33.79 12.90
CA ALA A 118 -19.48 32.71 13.84
C ALA A 118 -18.66 31.41 13.58
N THR A 119 -17.86 30.87 14.53
CA THR A 119 -18.19 29.87 15.60
C THR A 119 -18.13 28.42 15.06
N ALA A 120 -17.12 27.59 15.41
CA ALA A 120 -17.07 26.60 16.52
C ALA A 120 -18.31 25.68 16.57
N THR A 121 -18.28 24.35 16.77
CA THR A 121 -17.38 23.46 17.53
C THR A 121 -17.82 22.00 17.23
N GLU A 122 -16.94 21.02 17.48
CA GLU A 122 -17.13 19.70 18.16
C GLU A 122 -18.46 18.90 18.05
N THR A 123 -18.57 17.58 18.22
CA THR A 123 -17.77 16.33 18.35
C THR A 123 -18.83 15.23 18.57
N THR A 124 -18.41 13.96 18.49
CA THR A 124 -19.00 12.76 19.12
C THR A 124 -20.20 12.12 18.42
N ALA A 125 -20.41 10.81 18.40
CA ALA A 125 -19.62 9.59 18.70
C ALA A 125 -20.54 8.38 18.34
N ASP A 126 -19.94 7.19 18.30
CA ASP A 126 -20.55 5.85 18.48
C ASP A 126 -21.38 5.24 17.31
N GLN A 127 -21.34 3.94 16.98
CA GLN A 127 -20.79 2.74 17.63
C GLN A 127 -20.75 1.54 16.64
N SER A 128 -19.80 0.61 16.87
CA SER A 128 -19.83 -0.88 16.71
C SER A 128 -20.04 -1.62 15.36
N SER A 129 -18.99 -2.43 15.05
CA SER A 129 -18.99 -3.85 14.61
C SER A 129 -19.47 -4.30 13.21
N SER A 130 -18.53 -4.37 12.27
CA SER A 130 -18.24 -5.55 11.41
C SER A 130 -17.03 -5.23 10.54
N LEU A 131 -15.92 -5.98 10.68
CA LEU A 131 -14.71 -5.79 9.86
C LEU A 131 -14.98 -6.25 8.42
N SER A 132 -15.60 -5.36 7.65
CA SER A 132 -15.76 -5.40 6.20
C SER A 132 -16.22 -4.02 5.69
N SER A 133 -15.56 -2.94 6.11
CA SER A 133 -15.85 -1.60 5.59
C SER A 133 -15.01 -1.35 4.34
N SER A 134 -15.51 -1.80 3.18
CA SER A 134 -14.98 -1.37 1.89
C SER A 134 -15.30 0.11 1.67
N SER A 135 -14.44 0.99 2.17
CA SER A 135 -14.62 2.44 2.02
C SER A 135 -14.18 2.90 0.63
N VAL A 136 -14.95 3.82 0.03
CA VAL A 136 -14.63 4.44 -1.26
C VAL A 136 -14.31 5.91 -1.08
N ASN A 137 -13.37 6.42 -1.87
CA ASN A 137 -13.03 7.83 -1.92
C ASN A 137 -13.97 8.60 -2.86
N GLU A 138 -13.80 9.92 -2.95
CA GLU A 138 -14.61 10.81 -3.80
C GLU A 138 -14.61 10.42 -5.29
N LYS A 139 -13.59 9.68 -5.75
CA LYS A 139 -13.47 9.20 -7.14
C LYS A 139 -14.14 7.83 -7.35
N GLY A 140 -14.63 7.18 -6.30
CA GLY A 140 -15.17 5.83 -6.33
C GLY A 140 -14.11 4.71 -6.27
N ASN A 141 -12.87 5.05 -5.92
CA ASN A 141 -11.79 4.09 -5.73
C ASN A 141 -11.67 3.69 -4.25
N ASN A 142 -10.91 2.63 -3.97
CA ASN A 142 -10.68 2.17 -2.60
C ASN A 142 -9.99 3.26 -1.75
N ALA A 143 -10.63 3.67 -0.66
CA ALA A 143 -10.06 4.63 0.28
C ALA A 143 -9.02 3.98 1.20
N ASP A 144 -9.23 2.71 1.54
CA ASP A 144 -8.39 1.95 2.46
C ASP A 144 -7.41 1.05 1.70
N ILE A 145 -6.34 0.63 2.38
CA ILE A 145 -5.40 -0.37 1.86
C ILE A 145 -6.10 -1.73 1.91
N VAL A 146 -6.09 -2.46 0.79
CA VAL A 146 -6.68 -3.79 0.70
C VAL A 146 -5.64 -4.83 1.11
N ILE A 147 -5.98 -5.67 2.08
CA ILE A 147 -5.08 -6.69 2.63
C ILE A 147 -5.68 -8.09 2.55
N CYS A 148 -4.84 -9.12 2.62
CA CYS A 148 -5.26 -10.51 2.75
C CYS A 148 -5.86 -10.76 4.14
N LEU A 149 -7.04 -11.41 4.22
CA LEU A 149 -7.68 -11.77 5.50
C LEU A 149 -6.90 -12.80 6.33
N HIS A 150 -6.03 -13.59 5.70
CA HIS A 150 -5.35 -14.70 6.37
C HIS A 150 -4.01 -14.31 6.99
N CYS A 151 -3.17 -13.60 6.23
CA CYS A 151 -1.83 -13.21 6.67
C CYS A 151 -1.63 -11.70 6.82
N GLY A 152 -2.60 -10.87 6.39
CA GLY A 152 -2.47 -9.41 6.43
C GLY A 152 -1.56 -8.82 5.35
N SER A 153 -1.11 -9.64 4.38
CA SER A 153 -0.33 -9.19 3.21
C SER A 153 -1.05 -8.11 2.42
N ARG A 154 -0.31 -7.11 1.93
CA ARG A 154 -0.86 -5.98 1.18
C ARG A 154 -1.17 -6.40 -0.25
N VAL A 155 -2.44 -6.34 -0.64
CA VAL A 155 -2.90 -6.73 -1.97
C VAL A 155 -2.99 -5.50 -2.88
N LEU A 156 -3.57 -4.40 -2.38
CA LEU A 156 -3.70 -3.13 -3.13
C LEU A 156 -3.43 -1.93 -2.22
N SER A 157 -2.74 -0.95 -2.77
CA SER A 157 -2.59 0.39 -2.19
C SER A 157 -3.87 1.24 -2.36
N ARG A 158 -3.94 2.41 -1.72
CA ARG A 158 -5.11 3.31 -1.79
C ARG A 158 -5.28 3.91 -3.19
N ASP A 159 -6.51 4.23 -3.58
CA ASP A 159 -6.88 4.93 -4.82
C ASP A 159 -6.51 4.21 -6.13
N VAL A 160 -6.35 2.87 -6.12
CA VAL A 160 -5.95 2.09 -7.32
C VAL A 160 -7.07 1.25 -7.93
N ALA A 161 -8.09 0.90 -7.14
CA ALA A 161 -9.14 -0.03 -7.55
C ALA A 161 -10.51 0.61 -7.43
N LYS A 162 -11.35 0.41 -8.44
CA LYS A 162 -12.70 0.98 -8.50
C LYS A 162 -13.72 0.00 -7.93
N LEU A 163 -14.63 0.47 -7.08
CA LEU A 163 -15.70 -0.38 -6.57
C LEU A 163 -16.74 -0.65 -7.66
N SER A 164 -17.17 -1.90 -7.78
CA SER A 164 -18.26 -2.32 -8.65
C SER A 164 -19.17 -3.30 -7.92
N SER A 165 -20.43 -2.91 -7.76
CA SER A 165 -21.51 -3.70 -7.17
C SER A 165 -22.71 -3.85 -8.11
N ASP A 166 -22.61 -3.33 -9.33
CA ASP A 166 -23.74 -3.21 -10.28
C ASP A 166 -23.90 -4.45 -11.18
N GLY A 167 -23.07 -5.48 -10.97
CA GLY A 167 -23.00 -6.68 -11.79
C GLY A 167 -23.82 -7.86 -11.24
N ALA A 168 -24.08 -8.85 -12.11
CA ALA A 168 -24.61 -10.13 -11.65
C ALA A 168 -23.59 -10.83 -10.73
N PRO A 169 -24.04 -11.53 -9.67
CA PRO A 169 -23.13 -12.28 -8.80
C PRO A 169 -22.32 -13.29 -9.62
N PHE A 170 -21.01 -13.27 -9.42
CA PHE A 170 -20.10 -14.21 -10.07
C PHE A 170 -19.73 -15.33 -9.09
N ALA A 171 -19.88 -16.58 -9.54
CA ALA A 171 -19.60 -17.76 -8.74
C ALA A 171 -18.09 -17.98 -8.64
N LEU A 172 -17.49 -17.55 -7.53
CA LEU A 172 -16.05 -17.68 -7.28
C LEU A 172 -15.77 -18.99 -6.53
N PRO A 173 -14.81 -19.83 -6.97
CA PRO A 173 -14.45 -21.05 -6.26
C PRO A 173 -14.09 -20.76 -4.81
N THR A 174 -14.55 -21.56 -3.85
CA THR A 174 -14.21 -21.38 -2.43
C THR A 174 -12.73 -21.61 -2.21
N ALA A 175 -12.14 -20.86 -1.27
CA ALA A 175 -10.71 -20.97 -0.98
C ALA A 175 -10.30 -22.36 -0.43
N VAL A 176 -11.27 -23.07 0.15
CA VAL A 176 -11.12 -24.46 0.55
C VAL A 176 -12.07 -25.32 -0.28
N GLN A 177 -11.50 -26.31 -0.98
CA GLN A 177 -12.26 -27.33 -1.70
C GLN A 177 -12.34 -28.60 -0.85
N ARG A 178 -13.51 -29.24 -0.80
CA ARG A 178 -13.64 -30.55 -0.13
C ARG A 178 -13.09 -31.62 -1.05
N ARG A 179 -12.21 -32.49 -0.52
CA ARG A 179 -11.59 -33.58 -1.29
C ARG A 179 -12.59 -34.55 -1.92
N ASP A 180 -13.75 -34.73 -1.28
CA ASP A 180 -14.76 -35.70 -1.70
C ASP A 180 -15.90 -35.07 -2.52
N ALA A 181 -15.81 -33.77 -2.84
CA ALA A 181 -16.82 -33.12 -3.66
C ALA A 181 -16.59 -33.46 -5.14
N PRO A 182 -17.62 -33.93 -5.86
CA PRO A 182 -17.51 -34.26 -7.29
C PRO A 182 -17.40 -33.02 -8.18
N GLU A 183 -17.70 -31.83 -7.65
CA GLU A 183 -17.70 -30.55 -8.37
C GLU A 183 -17.01 -29.46 -7.53
N VAL A 184 -16.42 -28.48 -8.22
CA VAL A 184 -15.76 -27.33 -7.58
C VAL A 184 -16.82 -26.53 -6.81
N GLN A 185 -16.61 -26.39 -5.52
CA GLN A 185 -17.48 -25.56 -4.69
C GLN A 185 -17.23 -24.10 -4.99
N THR A 186 -18.30 -23.38 -5.31
CA THR A 186 -18.28 -21.94 -5.62
C THR A 186 -19.24 -21.20 -4.70
N GLU A 187 -18.98 -19.92 -4.47
CA GLU A 187 -19.89 -19.02 -3.78
C GLU A 187 -20.19 -17.79 -4.64
N PRO A 188 -21.41 -17.26 -4.62
CA PRO A 188 -21.74 -16.04 -5.33
C PRO A 188 -21.09 -14.83 -4.65
N VAL A 189 -20.39 -14.02 -5.43
CA VAL A 189 -19.81 -12.75 -5.00
C VAL A 189 -20.32 -11.63 -5.91
N ASP A 190 -20.89 -10.60 -5.31
CA ASP A 190 -21.58 -9.48 -5.97
C ASP A 190 -20.82 -8.15 -5.92
N ALA A 191 -19.89 -7.98 -4.98
CA ALA A 191 -19.07 -6.77 -4.84
C ALA A 191 -17.59 -7.02 -5.17
N TRP A 192 -17.04 -6.17 -6.03
CA TRP A 192 -15.70 -6.32 -6.60
C TRP A 192 -14.92 -5.01 -6.59
N TRP A 193 -13.62 -5.12 -6.29
CA TRP A 193 -12.63 -4.13 -6.65
C TRP A 193 -12.10 -4.44 -8.04
N ILE A 194 -12.29 -3.51 -8.97
CA ILE A 194 -11.81 -3.62 -10.34
C ILE A 194 -10.46 -2.94 -10.44
N VAL A 195 -9.46 -3.71 -10.83
CA VAL A 195 -8.09 -3.27 -11.08
C VAL A 195 -7.80 -3.44 -12.56
N VAL A 196 -7.65 -2.32 -13.27
CA VAL A 196 -7.47 -2.29 -14.72
C VAL A 196 -6.10 -2.85 -15.12
N ASP A 197 -5.06 -2.49 -14.37
CA ASP A 197 -3.69 -2.90 -14.65
C ASP A 197 -3.16 -3.79 -13.53
N GLN A 198 -2.63 -4.96 -13.92
CA GLN A 198 -2.03 -5.93 -13.01
C GLN A 198 -0.81 -5.36 -12.25
N PHE A 199 -0.18 -4.29 -12.73
CA PHE A 199 0.94 -3.65 -12.05
C PHE A 199 0.53 -2.78 -10.85
N HIS A 200 -0.77 -2.58 -10.61
CA HIS A 200 -1.25 -1.92 -9.39
C HIS A 200 -1.37 -2.87 -8.20
N PHE A 201 -1.14 -4.17 -8.38
CA PHE A 201 -1.08 -5.11 -7.28
C PHE A 201 0.27 -5.07 -6.58
N ASP A 202 0.23 -5.05 -5.26
CA ASP A 202 1.44 -5.12 -4.43
C ASP A 202 1.88 -6.58 -4.28
N ASN A 203 1.08 -7.43 -3.62
CA ASN A 203 1.40 -8.85 -3.37
C ASN A 203 0.26 -9.79 -3.78
N VAL A 204 0.14 -10.05 -5.08
CA VAL A 204 -0.84 -11.00 -5.63
C VAL A 204 -0.17 -12.08 -6.48
N GLY A 205 -0.67 -13.31 -6.37
CA GLY A 205 -0.31 -14.44 -7.23
C GLY A 205 -1.41 -14.73 -8.25
N PHE A 206 -1.01 -15.12 -9.46
CA PHE A 206 -1.93 -15.53 -10.52
C PHE A 206 -1.86 -17.05 -10.70
N THR A 207 -3.01 -17.71 -10.67
CA THR A 207 -3.07 -19.15 -10.98
C THR A 207 -2.87 -19.40 -12.47
N ARG A 208 -2.58 -20.65 -12.81
CA ARG A 208 -2.75 -21.14 -14.18
C ARG A 208 -4.23 -21.07 -14.55
N ALA A 209 -4.50 -21.00 -15.85
CA ALA A 209 -5.85 -21.10 -16.38
C ALA A 209 -6.50 -22.41 -15.91
N ALA A 210 -7.63 -22.29 -15.22
CA ALA A 210 -8.40 -23.44 -14.77
C ALA A 210 -9.26 -23.98 -15.92
N GLU A 211 -9.20 -25.29 -16.15
CA GLU A 211 -10.13 -25.96 -17.06
C GLU A 211 -11.48 -26.20 -16.37
N PRO A 212 -12.62 -26.10 -17.08
CA PRO A 212 -12.76 -25.90 -18.54
C PRO A 212 -12.82 -24.43 -18.99
N ASP A 213 -13.01 -23.48 -18.08
CA ASP A 213 -13.35 -22.09 -18.43
C ASP A 213 -12.16 -21.25 -18.91
N GLY A 214 -10.93 -21.74 -18.77
CA GLY A 214 -9.70 -21.04 -19.12
C GLY A 214 -9.39 -19.86 -18.20
N ARG A 215 -10.17 -19.65 -17.13
CA ARG A 215 -10.04 -18.47 -16.27
C ARG A 215 -8.84 -18.58 -15.33
N ARG A 216 -8.18 -17.45 -15.12
CA ARG A 216 -7.12 -17.30 -14.11
C ARG A 216 -7.70 -16.68 -12.84
N TYR A 217 -7.22 -17.17 -11.70
CA TYR A 217 -7.63 -16.69 -10.39
C TYR A 217 -6.50 -15.95 -9.69
N LEU A 218 -6.89 -15.06 -8.77
CA LEU A 218 -5.98 -14.30 -7.93
C LEU A 218 -5.83 -15.02 -6.58
N THR A 219 -4.61 -15.09 -6.07
CA THR A 219 -4.25 -15.71 -4.78
C THR A 219 -3.37 -14.74 -4.00
N CYS A 220 -3.30 -14.88 -2.68
CA CYS A 220 -2.32 -14.11 -1.91
C CYS A 220 -0.90 -14.59 -2.24
N ALA A 221 0.03 -13.69 -2.52
CA ALA A 221 1.42 -14.07 -2.84
C ALA A 221 2.22 -14.59 -1.62
N ASP A 222 1.79 -14.26 -0.40
CA ASP A 222 2.50 -14.65 0.82
C ASP A 222 2.04 -15.98 1.40
N CYS A 223 0.72 -16.17 1.54
CA CYS A 223 0.16 -17.39 2.13
C CYS A 223 -0.39 -18.38 1.10
N GLU A 224 -0.41 -18.01 -0.19
CA GLU A 224 -0.98 -18.80 -1.30
C GLU A 224 -2.46 -19.18 -1.13
N ILE A 225 -3.13 -18.67 -0.09
CA ILE A 225 -4.55 -18.90 0.13
C ILE A 225 -5.33 -18.06 -0.89
N GLY A 226 -6.25 -18.73 -1.58
CA GLY A 226 -7.15 -18.12 -2.54
C GLY A 226 -8.13 -19.15 -3.10
N PRO A 227 -9.01 -18.74 -4.02
CA PRO A 227 -8.88 -17.49 -4.77
C PRO A 227 -9.41 -16.27 -4.01
N ILE A 228 -8.74 -15.13 -4.08
CA ILE A 228 -9.26 -13.85 -3.56
C ILE A 228 -9.97 -13.03 -4.66
N GLY A 229 -9.89 -13.50 -5.90
CA GLY A 229 -10.42 -12.82 -7.07
C GLY A 229 -10.20 -13.61 -8.36
N TRP A 230 -10.52 -13.00 -9.50
CA TRP A 230 -10.38 -13.60 -10.82
C TRP A 230 -9.98 -12.57 -11.88
N VAL A 231 -9.51 -13.05 -13.03
CA VAL A 231 -9.10 -12.23 -14.16
C VAL A 231 -10.06 -12.45 -15.31
N ASP A 232 -10.60 -11.37 -15.86
CA ASP A 232 -11.33 -11.42 -17.12
C ASP A 232 -10.34 -11.48 -18.29
N GLU A 233 -10.36 -12.60 -19.00
CA GLU A 233 -9.43 -12.82 -20.10
C GLU A 233 -9.74 -11.94 -21.31
N ALA A 234 -10.99 -11.47 -21.46
CA ALA A 234 -11.41 -10.64 -22.58
C ALA A 234 -10.99 -9.18 -22.39
N THR A 235 -11.27 -8.59 -21.23
CA THR A 235 -10.93 -7.20 -20.91
C THR A 235 -9.55 -7.02 -20.30
N LYS A 236 -8.93 -8.12 -19.82
CA LYS A 236 -7.71 -8.13 -18.99
C LYS A 236 -7.86 -7.38 -17.65
N HIS A 237 -9.10 -7.05 -17.26
CA HIS A 237 -9.37 -6.50 -15.95
C HIS A 237 -9.30 -7.58 -14.87
N ASN A 238 -8.87 -7.15 -13.69
CA ASN A 238 -8.70 -8.02 -12.53
C ASN A 238 -9.76 -7.64 -11.50
N PHE A 239 -10.44 -8.65 -10.96
CA PHE A 239 -11.55 -8.48 -10.03
C PHE A 239 -11.18 -9.10 -8.70
N VAL A 240 -11.08 -8.28 -7.65
CA VAL A 240 -10.83 -8.74 -6.28
C VAL A 240 -12.13 -8.73 -5.50
N ALA A 241 -12.46 -9.84 -4.86
CA ALA A 241 -13.70 -10.01 -4.12
C ALA A 241 -13.65 -9.22 -2.81
N VAL A 242 -14.58 -8.27 -2.64
CA VAL A 242 -14.64 -7.36 -1.49
C VAL A 242 -14.76 -8.12 -0.15
N ASN A 243 -15.44 -9.27 -0.17
CA ASN A 243 -15.69 -10.13 0.99
C ASN A 243 -14.55 -11.11 1.31
N ARG A 244 -13.51 -11.22 0.47
CA ARG A 244 -12.35 -12.11 0.68
C ARG A 244 -11.07 -11.38 1.07
N VAL A 245 -11.17 -10.07 1.30
CA VAL A 245 -10.07 -9.18 1.66
C VAL A 245 -10.43 -8.33 2.88
N GLY A 246 -9.41 -7.88 3.61
CA GLY A 246 -9.53 -6.96 4.73
C GLY A 246 -9.10 -5.55 4.32
N TYR A 247 -9.28 -4.60 5.26
CA TYR A 247 -9.02 -3.18 5.03
C TYR A 247 -8.19 -2.60 6.19
N LYS A 248 -7.26 -1.69 5.86
CA LYS A 248 -6.40 -0.96 6.80
C LYS A 248 -6.24 0.52 6.43
#